data_AF-A0A383DC18-F1
#
_entry.id   AF-A0A383DC18-F1
#
_cell.length_a   1.000
_cell.length_b   1.000
_cell.length_c   1.000
_cell.angle_alpha   90.00
_cell.angle_beta   90.00
_cell.angle_gamma   90.00
#
_symmetry.space_group_name_H-M   'P 1'
#
loop_
_entity.id
_entity.type
_entity.pdbx_description
1 polymer ?
#
loop_
_entity_poly.entity_id
_entity_poly.type
_entity_poly.pdbx_seq_one_letter_code
_entity_poly.pdbx_strand_id
1 'polypeptide(L)'
;MYTREGLGAGVASGFTQERWTISQTLEFPVAPYYRRNRIDAEVAAFETRLERERRAVKAEVKTYYTQLAYGVEILNLRNEQRAIANALTRAVSTLVEVGDASELDLMRADILLAEAENDVSEAKRALQQAQQTLYNTLGIYPDNRQYDLQLPDTLMYMNIELTRKEVLVRLDDHPEMAAMSHDLQARRLGIREAWGHLWPN
;
A
#
# COMPACT_ATOMS: atom_id res chain seq x y z
N MET A 1 34.96 -20.73 17.53
CA MET A 1 34.08 -21.70 18.23
C MET A 1 34.82 -22.15 19.49
N TYR A 2 34.13 -22.33 20.62
CA TYR A 2 34.76 -22.76 21.87
C TYR A 2 34.27 -24.17 22.21
N THR A 3 35.20 -25.13 22.31
CA THR A 3 34.90 -26.49 22.73
C THR A 3 35.89 -26.90 23.82
N ARG A 4 35.36 -27.48 24.90
CA ARG A 4 36.11 -28.01 26.04
C ARG A 4 35.85 -29.51 26.08
N GLU A 5 36.86 -30.32 25.79
CA GLU A 5 36.81 -31.78 25.94
C GLU A 5 37.81 -32.23 27.01
N GLY A 6 37.34 -33.07 27.94
CA GLY A 6 38.16 -33.77 28.92
C GLY A 6 37.55 -35.14 29.20
N LEU A 7 38.35 -36.20 29.01
CA LEU A 7 37.96 -37.55 29.38
C LEU A 7 38.02 -37.68 30.92
N GLY A 8 36.89 -38.10 31.51
CA GLY A 8 36.81 -38.47 32.92
C GLY A 8 37.83 -39.55 33.27
N ALA A 9 38.45 -39.38 34.44
CA ALA A 9 39.61 -40.11 34.92
C ALA A 9 39.50 -41.64 34.84
N GLY A 10 40.54 -42.27 34.28
CA GLY A 10 40.73 -43.71 34.23
C GLY A 10 42.20 -44.10 34.15
N VAL A 11 42.92 -43.95 35.27
CA VAL A 11 44.10 -44.69 35.73
C VAL A 11 45.07 -45.23 34.65
N ALA A 12 45.98 -44.38 34.15
CA ALA A 12 47.41 -44.67 33.92
C ALA A 12 48.12 -43.47 33.24
N SER A 13 49.26 -43.06 33.80
CA SER A 13 50.24 -42.09 33.27
C SER A 13 49.90 -40.58 33.34
N GLY A 14 50.31 -39.96 34.45
CA GLY A 14 51.22 -38.81 34.47
C GLY A 14 50.84 -37.43 33.93
N PHE A 15 49.87 -37.27 33.03
CA PHE A 15 49.56 -35.95 32.45
C PHE A 15 48.06 -35.81 32.11
N THR A 16 47.32 -35.12 32.97
CA THR A 16 45.99 -34.58 32.64
C THR A 16 46.17 -33.28 31.84
N GLN A 17 46.03 -33.36 30.52
CA GLN A 17 46.24 -32.22 29.63
C GLN A 17 44.89 -31.61 29.23
N GLU A 18 44.57 -30.43 29.77
CA GLU A 18 43.43 -29.62 29.33
C GLU A 18 43.83 -28.86 28.05
N ARG A 19 43.18 -29.17 26.92
CA ARG A 19 43.49 -28.55 25.62
C ARG A 19 42.45 -27.49 25.29
N TRP A 20 42.92 -26.25 25.27
CA TRP A 20 42.14 -25.12 24.79
C TRP A 20 42.39 -24.96 23.29
N THR A 21 41.35 -25.11 22.47
CA THR A 21 41.43 -24.91 21.02
C THR A 21 40.77 -23.59 20.65
N ILE A 22 41.57 -22.65 20.16
CA ILE A 22 41.09 -21.40 19.56
C ILE A 22 41.15 -21.59 18.05
N SER A 23 40.00 -21.70 17.39
CA SER A 23 39.93 -21.68 15.93
C SER A 23 39.60 -20.27 15.46
N GLN A 24 40.50 -19.67 14.69
CA GLN A 24 40.27 -18.42 13.96
C GLN A 24 40.52 -18.69 12.49
N THR A 25 39.52 -18.45 11.67
CA THR A 25 39.70 -18.41 10.22
C THR A 25 40.27 -17.04 9.88
N LEU A 26 41.54 -16.98 9.48
CA LEU A 26 42.15 -15.77 8.97
C LEU A 26 41.76 -15.65 7.50
N GLU A 27 40.77 -14.80 7.21
CA GLU A 27 40.46 -14.40 5.84
C GLU A 27 41.46 -13.33 5.39
N PHE A 28 41.87 -13.36 4.13
CA PHE A 28 42.65 -12.27 3.54
C PHE A 28 41.95 -10.90 3.80
N PRO A 29 42.68 -9.85 4.25
CA PRO A 29 42.09 -8.66 4.87
C PRO A 29 41.10 -7.85 4.01
N VAL A 30 41.08 -8.08 2.70
CA VAL A 30 40.16 -7.38 1.77
C VAL A 30 38.75 -7.98 1.75
N ALA A 31 38.58 -9.27 2.05
CA ALA A 31 37.29 -9.94 2.06
C ALA A 31 36.32 -9.35 3.12
N PRO A 32 36.72 -9.20 4.40
CA PRO A 32 35.84 -8.58 5.41
C PRO A 32 35.53 -7.10 5.12
N TYR A 33 36.44 -6.38 4.46
CA TYR A 33 36.20 -5.01 4.01
C TYR A 33 35.10 -4.93 2.96
N TYR A 34 35.16 -5.76 1.90
CA TYR A 34 34.12 -5.79 0.87
C TYR A 34 32.79 -6.31 1.40
N ARG A 35 32.82 -7.29 2.30
CA ARG A 35 31.63 -7.81 3.00
C ARG A 35 30.90 -6.71 3.76
N ARG A 36 31.63 -5.91 4.54
CA ARG A 36 31.04 -4.79 5.30
C ARG A 36 30.38 -3.78 4.35
N ASN A 37 31.12 -3.32 3.33
CA ASN A 37 30.57 -2.36 2.37
C ASN A 37 29.37 -2.92 1.60
N ARG A 38 29.34 -4.22 1.31
CA ARG A 38 28.19 -4.89 0.69
C ARG A 38 26.98 -4.81 1.60
N ILE A 39 27.13 -5.15 2.88
CA ILE A 39 26.06 -5.06 3.88
C ILE A 39 25.57 -3.60 4.00
N ASP A 40 26.46 -2.63 4.05
CA ASP A 40 26.10 -1.21 4.11
C ASP A 40 25.25 -0.79 2.89
N ALA A 41 25.63 -1.24 1.69
CA ALA A 41 24.86 -1.01 0.47
C ALA A 41 23.49 -1.73 0.47
N GLU A 42 23.41 -2.95 1.02
CA GLU A 42 22.14 -3.68 1.19
C GLU A 42 21.20 -2.96 2.16
N VAL A 43 21.72 -2.46 3.28
CA VAL A 43 20.96 -1.66 4.25
C VAL A 43 20.41 -0.39 3.60
N ALA A 44 21.24 0.35 2.86
CA ALA A 44 20.79 1.55 2.14
C ALA A 44 19.68 1.24 1.10
N ALA A 45 19.78 0.09 0.40
CA ALA A 45 18.73 -0.36 -0.50
C ALA A 45 17.42 -0.65 0.24
N PHE A 46 17.48 -1.30 1.41
CA PHE A 46 16.29 -1.57 2.24
C PHE A 46 15.64 -0.30 2.79
N GLU A 47 16.42 0.67 3.25
CA GLU A 47 15.91 1.96 3.73
C GLU A 47 15.16 2.71 2.62
N THR A 48 15.75 2.74 1.42
CA THR A 48 15.13 3.39 0.27
C THR A 48 13.85 2.67 -0.17
N ARG A 49 13.82 1.32 -0.13
CA ARG A 49 12.59 0.53 -0.37
C ARG A 49 11.51 0.82 0.67
N LEU A 50 11.88 0.98 1.93
CA LEU A 50 10.94 1.36 2.99
C LEU A 50 10.34 2.75 2.72
N GLU A 51 11.14 3.71 2.27
CA GLU A 51 10.64 5.02 1.89
C GLU A 51 9.69 4.95 0.70
N ARG A 52 10.02 4.18 -0.34
CA ARG A 52 9.14 3.89 -1.47
C ARG A 52 7.80 3.33 -0.98
N GLU A 53 7.84 2.36 -0.08
CA GLU A 53 6.63 1.73 0.47
C GLU A 53 5.77 2.72 1.25
N ARG A 54 6.38 3.56 2.09
CA ARG A 54 5.68 4.64 2.80
C ARG A 54 4.98 5.60 1.84
N ARG A 55 5.66 5.99 0.75
CA ARG A 55 5.07 6.86 -0.29
C ARG A 55 3.92 6.15 -1.03
N ALA A 56 4.07 4.86 -1.33
CA ALA A 56 3.05 4.05 -1.97
C ALA A 56 1.79 3.95 -1.10
N VAL A 57 1.92 3.58 0.18
CA VAL A 57 0.80 3.52 1.14
C VAL A 57 0.12 4.89 1.26
N LYS A 58 0.89 5.99 1.33
CA LYS A 58 0.32 7.34 1.39
C LYS A 58 -0.49 7.68 0.12
N ALA A 59 0.00 7.30 -1.05
CA ALA A 59 -0.70 7.52 -2.31
C ALA A 59 -1.97 6.66 -2.41
N GLU A 60 -1.89 5.41 -1.96
CA GLU A 60 -3.01 4.47 -1.90
C GLU A 60 -4.13 4.98 -0.98
N VAL A 61 -3.79 5.38 0.25
CA VAL A 61 -4.75 5.98 1.19
C VAL A 61 -5.41 7.22 0.60
N LYS A 62 -4.65 8.11 -0.04
CA LYS A 62 -5.21 9.30 -0.72
C LYS A 62 -6.17 8.93 -1.85
N THR A 63 -5.84 7.89 -2.61
CA THR A 63 -6.67 7.41 -3.72
C THR A 63 -8.01 6.90 -3.19
N TYR A 64 -7.99 6.02 -2.19
CA TYR A 64 -9.22 5.46 -1.62
C TYR A 64 -10.04 6.49 -0.85
N TYR A 65 -9.38 7.44 -0.18
CA TYR A 65 -10.07 8.58 0.42
C TYR A 65 -10.81 9.41 -0.64
N THR A 66 -10.20 9.65 -1.80
CA THR A 66 -10.81 10.38 -2.91
C THR A 66 -11.99 9.61 -3.50
N GLN A 67 -11.86 8.29 -3.67
CA GLN A 67 -12.96 7.43 -4.13
C GLN A 67 -14.15 7.42 -3.16
N LEU A 68 -13.85 7.41 -1.86
CA LEU A 68 -14.88 7.52 -0.82
C LEU A 68 -15.62 8.86 -0.91
N ALA A 69 -14.90 9.97 -0.98
CA ALA A 69 -15.49 11.29 -1.12
C ALA A 69 -16.32 11.42 -2.42
N TYR A 70 -15.87 10.80 -3.51
CA TYR A 70 -16.63 10.70 -4.76
C TYR A 70 -17.91 9.88 -4.60
N GLY A 71 -17.85 8.75 -3.90
CA GLY A 71 -19.03 7.94 -3.60
C GLY A 71 -20.09 8.71 -2.79
N VAL A 72 -19.66 9.57 -1.85
CA VAL A 72 -20.58 10.45 -1.09
C VAL A 72 -21.29 11.41 -2.04
N GLU A 73 -20.54 12.07 -2.92
CA GLU A 73 -21.11 13.04 -3.85
C GLU A 73 -22.06 12.40 -4.87
N ILE A 74 -21.71 11.24 -5.41
CA ILE A 74 -22.59 10.48 -6.29
C ILE A 74 -23.89 10.11 -5.56
N LEU A 75 -23.82 9.66 -4.31
CA LEU A 75 -25.01 9.36 -3.53
C LEU A 75 -25.89 10.60 -3.33
N ASN A 76 -25.30 11.77 -3.08
CA ASN A 76 -26.05 13.04 -2.99
C ASN A 76 -26.80 13.33 -4.30
N LEU A 77 -26.09 13.30 -5.43
CA LEU A 77 -26.68 13.53 -6.76
C LEU A 77 -27.80 12.53 -7.09
N ARG A 78 -27.63 11.25 -6.75
CA ARG A 78 -28.69 10.23 -6.97
C ARG A 78 -29.92 10.48 -6.09
N ASN A 79 -29.72 10.95 -4.85
CA ASN A 79 -30.86 11.32 -3.99
C ASN A 79 -31.61 12.54 -4.54
N GLU A 80 -30.90 13.53 -5.09
CA GLU A 80 -31.53 14.68 -5.77
C GLU A 80 -32.31 14.24 -7.00
N GLN A 81 -31.74 13.37 -7.83
CA GLN A 81 -32.43 12.79 -8.99
C GLN A 81 -33.71 12.05 -8.58
N ARG A 82 -33.65 11.22 -7.53
CA ARG A 82 -34.84 10.55 -6.98
C ARG A 82 -35.89 11.57 -6.50
N ALA A 83 -35.47 12.65 -5.86
CA ALA A 83 -36.40 13.69 -5.41
C ALA A 83 -37.12 14.37 -6.58
N ILE A 84 -36.39 14.65 -7.68
CA ILE A 84 -36.94 15.20 -8.92
C ILE A 84 -37.91 14.19 -9.57
N ALA A 85 -37.53 12.92 -9.69
CA ALA A 85 -38.38 11.89 -10.28
C ALA A 85 -39.68 11.72 -9.48
N ASN A 86 -39.62 11.69 -8.15
CA ASN A 86 -40.79 11.64 -7.28
C ASN A 86 -41.70 12.87 -7.44
N ALA A 87 -41.12 14.07 -7.57
CA ALA A 87 -41.90 15.28 -7.84
C ALA A 87 -42.60 15.22 -9.20
N LEU A 88 -41.93 14.69 -10.23
CA LEU A 88 -42.51 14.47 -11.56
C LEU A 88 -43.68 13.48 -11.49
N THR A 89 -43.49 12.32 -10.86
CA THR A 89 -44.54 11.31 -10.69
C THR A 89 -45.79 11.90 -10.03
N ARG A 90 -45.61 12.69 -8.95
CA ARG A 90 -46.72 13.36 -8.27
C ARG A 90 -47.45 14.35 -9.18
N ALA A 91 -46.71 15.16 -9.93
CA ALA A 91 -47.30 16.13 -10.85
C ALA A 91 -48.10 15.43 -11.97
N VAL A 92 -47.56 14.37 -12.56
CA VAL A 92 -48.25 13.60 -13.61
C VAL A 92 -49.48 12.88 -13.04
N SER A 93 -49.39 12.31 -11.83
CA SER A 93 -50.54 11.71 -11.14
C SER A 93 -51.70 12.70 -11.01
N THR A 94 -51.42 13.93 -10.57
CA THR A 94 -52.45 14.99 -10.48
C THR A 94 -53.04 15.34 -11.85
N LEU A 95 -52.24 15.38 -12.91
CA LEU A 95 -52.72 15.65 -14.27
C LEU A 95 -53.63 14.52 -14.79
N VAL A 96 -53.31 13.27 -14.49
CA VAL A 96 -54.16 12.12 -14.82
C VAL A 96 -55.49 12.20 -14.08
N GLU A 97 -55.49 12.56 -12.79
CA GLU A 97 -56.70 12.71 -11.98
C GLU A 97 -57.68 13.76 -12.53
N VAL A 98 -57.17 14.85 -13.11
CA VAL A 98 -57.99 15.90 -13.74
C VAL A 98 -58.28 15.63 -15.22
N GLY A 99 -57.73 14.55 -15.79
CA GLY A 99 -57.94 14.14 -17.18
C GLY A 99 -57.04 14.86 -18.21
N ASP A 100 -56.03 15.60 -17.77
CA ASP A 100 -55.10 16.37 -18.61
C ASP A 100 -53.86 15.55 -19.05
N ALA A 101 -53.66 14.35 -18.49
CA ALA A 101 -52.61 13.41 -18.89
C ALA A 101 -53.14 11.96 -18.98
N SER A 102 -52.38 11.07 -19.62
CA SER A 102 -52.75 9.66 -19.77
C SER A 102 -52.14 8.76 -18.69
N GLU A 103 -52.76 7.61 -18.41
CA GLU A 103 -52.17 6.57 -17.54
C GLU A 103 -50.80 6.09 -18.03
N LEU A 104 -50.56 6.13 -19.35
CA LEU A 104 -49.24 5.79 -19.92
C LEU A 104 -48.17 6.80 -19.50
N ASP A 105 -48.51 8.08 -19.34
CA ASP A 105 -47.57 9.09 -18.88
C ASP A 105 -47.23 8.89 -17.41
N LEU A 106 -48.22 8.53 -16.58
CA LEU A 106 -47.99 8.14 -15.18
C LEU A 106 -47.08 6.91 -15.09
N MET A 107 -47.36 5.87 -15.88
CA MET A 107 -46.53 4.67 -15.91
C MET A 107 -45.08 4.97 -16.30
N ARG A 108 -44.83 5.90 -17.23
CA ARG A 108 -43.48 6.35 -17.59
C ARG A 108 -42.79 7.07 -16.43
N ALA A 109 -43.53 7.94 -15.72
CA ALA A 109 -42.99 8.63 -14.56
C ALA A 109 -42.65 7.66 -13.41
N ASP A 110 -43.48 6.64 -13.19
CA ASP A 110 -43.22 5.57 -12.22
C ASP A 110 -41.96 4.76 -12.56
N ILE A 111 -41.75 4.45 -13.84
CA ILE A 111 -40.53 3.78 -14.30
C ILE A 111 -39.29 4.63 -13.97
N LEU A 112 -39.32 5.93 -14.27
CA LEU A 112 -38.20 6.84 -13.96
C LEU A 112 -37.93 6.94 -12.45
N LEU A 113 -38.98 6.95 -11.63
CA LEU A 113 -38.83 6.92 -10.18
C LEU A 113 -38.19 5.61 -9.71
N ALA A 114 -38.65 4.46 -10.21
CA ALA A 114 -38.09 3.17 -9.87
C ALA A 114 -36.61 3.04 -10.29
N GLU A 115 -36.25 3.55 -11.47
CA GLU A 115 -34.86 3.64 -11.93
C GLU A 115 -34.02 4.51 -10.98
N ALA A 116 -34.52 5.70 -10.61
CA ALA A 116 -33.81 6.58 -9.69
C ALA A 116 -33.64 5.97 -8.28
N GLU A 117 -34.61 5.18 -7.80
CA GLU A 117 -34.49 4.43 -6.53
C GLU A 117 -33.45 3.32 -6.59
N ASN A 118 -33.37 2.63 -7.73
CA ASN A 118 -32.34 1.63 -7.97
C ASN A 118 -30.94 2.28 -8.01
N ASP A 119 -30.79 3.40 -8.72
CA ASP A 119 -29.54 4.18 -8.79
C ASP A 119 -29.06 4.62 -7.40
N VAL A 120 -29.97 5.08 -6.53
CA VAL A 120 -29.62 5.39 -5.13
C VAL A 120 -29.15 4.15 -4.39
N SER A 121 -29.81 3.02 -4.59
CA SER A 121 -29.45 1.76 -3.92
C SER A 121 -28.08 1.27 -4.36
N GLU A 122 -27.75 1.38 -5.65
CA GLU A 122 -26.42 1.06 -6.19
C GLU A 122 -25.35 2.01 -5.63
N ALA A 123 -25.62 3.33 -5.63
CA ALA A 123 -24.71 4.33 -5.08
C ALA A 123 -24.41 4.08 -3.60
N LYS A 124 -25.40 3.67 -2.80
CA LYS A 124 -25.19 3.28 -1.38
C LYS A 124 -24.25 2.08 -1.24
N ARG A 125 -24.43 1.04 -2.06
CA ARG A 125 -23.57 -0.15 -2.02
C ARG A 125 -22.13 0.20 -2.42
N ALA A 126 -21.97 0.99 -3.48
CA ALA A 126 -20.67 1.47 -3.93
C ALA A 126 -19.96 2.30 -2.84
N LEU A 127 -20.70 3.19 -2.17
CA LEU A 127 -20.18 3.97 -1.05
C LEU A 127 -19.72 3.08 0.10
N GLN A 128 -20.52 2.09 0.51
CA GLN A 128 -20.15 1.13 1.56
C GLN A 128 -18.88 0.33 1.18
N GLN A 129 -18.76 -0.07 -0.08
CA GLN A 129 -17.56 -0.75 -0.57
C GLN A 129 -16.34 0.17 -0.50
N ALA A 130 -16.46 1.44 -0.91
CA ALA A 130 -15.38 2.42 -0.83
C ALA A 130 -14.94 2.67 0.63
N GLN A 131 -15.90 2.74 1.58
CA GLN A 131 -15.62 2.84 3.01
C GLN A 131 -14.82 1.62 3.50
N GLN A 132 -15.25 0.41 3.15
CA GLN A 132 -14.56 -0.82 3.56
C GLN A 132 -13.14 -0.89 2.99
N THR A 133 -12.96 -0.50 1.73
CA THR A 133 -11.64 -0.45 1.10
C THR A 133 -10.71 0.49 1.86
N LEU A 134 -11.16 1.71 2.19
CA LEU A 134 -10.36 2.65 2.96
C LEU A 134 -9.99 2.11 4.34
N TYR A 135 -10.92 1.49 5.06
CA TYR A 135 -10.64 0.89 6.37
C TYR A 135 -9.61 -0.23 6.28
N ASN A 136 -9.70 -1.09 5.27
CA ASN A 136 -8.73 -2.14 5.04
C ASN A 136 -7.33 -1.57 4.77
N THR A 137 -7.22 -0.52 3.93
CA THR A 137 -5.94 0.15 3.65
C THR A 137 -5.34 0.81 4.89
N LEU A 138 -6.18 1.31 5.80
CA LEU A 138 -5.74 1.88 7.09
C LEU A 138 -5.42 0.80 8.14
N GLY A 139 -5.67 -0.49 7.85
CA GLY A 139 -5.50 -1.57 8.83
C GLY A 139 -6.54 -1.56 9.96
N ILE A 140 -7.69 -0.91 9.74
CA ILE A 140 -8.79 -0.85 10.72
C ILE A 140 -9.71 -2.05 10.47
N TYR A 141 -9.61 -3.06 11.33
CA TYR A 141 -10.40 -4.28 11.24
C TYR A 141 -11.85 -4.11 11.73
N PRO A 142 -12.79 -4.92 11.21
CA PRO A 142 -14.22 -4.75 11.48
C PRO A 142 -14.66 -4.90 12.94
N ASP A 143 -13.83 -5.48 13.81
CA ASP A 143 -14.11 -5.58 15.25
C ASP A 143 -13.77 -4.29 16.02
N ASN A 144 -13.05 -3.35 15.37
CA ASN A 144 -12.58 -2.09 15.95
C ASN A 144 -13.32 -0.85 15.40
N ARG A 145 -14.54 -1.03 14.86
CA ARG A 145 -15.39 0.01 14.22
C ARG A 145 -15.96 1.07 15.17
N GLN A 146 -15.31 1.34 16.31
CA GLN A 146 -15.69 2.48 17.15
C GLN A 146 -15.26 3.83 16.55
N TYR A 147 -14.43 3.82 15.51
CA TYR A 147 -14.04 5.02 14.78
C TYR A 147 -15.03 5.29 13.65
N ASP A 148 -16.00 6.16 13.93
CA ASP A 148 -16.85 6.76 12.90
C ASP A 148 -15.97 7.76 12.14
N LEU A 149 -15.40 7.32 11.01
CA LEU A 149 -14.49 8.14 10.22
C LEU A 149 -15.31 9.20 9.49
N GLN A 150 -15.48 10.35 10.15
CA GLN A 150 -16.11 11.50 9.53
C GLN A 150 -15.16 12.04 8.46
N LEU A 151 -15.68 12.19 7.23
CA LEU A 151 -14.98 12.89 6.15
C LEU A 151 -15.10 14.39 6.45
N PRO A 152 -14.01 15.07 6.88
CA PRO A 152 -14.09 16.49 7.23
C PRO A 152 -14.20 17.41 6.01
N ASP A 153 -14.08 16.88 4.79
CA ASP A 153 -13.69 17.66 3.62
C ASP A 153 -14.58 17.44 2.39
N THR A 154 -14.52 18.39 1.47
CA THR A 154 -15.25 18.36 0.20
C THR A 154 -14.31 18.02 -0.96
N LEU A 155 -14.79 17.38 -2.02
CA LEU A 155 -13.98 17.15 -3.21
C LEU A 155 -13.65 18.49 -3.89
N MET A 156 -12.40 18.92 -3.81
CA MET A 156 -11.90 20.06 -4.58
C MET A 156 -11.15 19.55 -5.81
N TYR A 157 -11.58 20.00 -6.98
CA TYR A 157 -10.80 19.80 -8.20
C TYR A 157 -9.59 20.73 -8.18
N MET A 158 -8.39 20.16 -8.25
CA MET A 158 -7.16 20.89 -8.49
C MET A 158 -6.62 20.52 -9.87
N ASN A 159 -6.45 21.52 -10.74
CA ASN A 159 -5.73 21.31 -11.98
C ASN A 159 -4.24 21.10 -11.67
N ILE A 160 -3.75 19.89 -11.88
CA ILE A 160 -2.34 19.55 -11.72
C ILE A 160 -1.73 19.52 -13.13
N GLU A 161 -1.09 20.62 -13.50
CA GLU A 161 -0.30 20.68 -14.73
C GLU A 161 1.07 20.05 -14.48
N LEU A 162 1.17 18.73 -14.68
CA LEU A 162 2.44 18.02 -14.70
C LEU A 162 2.91 17.84 -16.13
N THR A 163 3.98 18.53 -16.51
CA THR A 163 4.58 18.31 -17.82
C THR A 163 5.42 17.02 -17.81
N ARG A 164 5.48 16.32 -18.94
CA ARG A 164 6.32 15.13 -19.12
C ARG A 164 7.78 15.38 -18.73
N LYS A 165 8.29 16.58 -19.02
CA LYS A 165 9.67 16.98 -18.69
C LYS A 165 9.88 17.03 -17.17
N GLU A 166 8.93 17.56 -16.42
CA GLU A 166 9.00 17.64 -14.95
C GLU A 166 8.89 16.27 -14.28
N VAL A 167 8.22 15.30 -14.91
CA VAL A 167 8.19 13.91 -14.44
C VAL A 167 9.55 13.24 -14.69
N LEU A 168 10.12 13.41 -15.88
CA LEU A 168 11.41 12.81 -16.24
C LEU A 168 12.57 13.36 -15.40
N VAL A 169 12.58 14.65 -15.07
CA VAL A 169 13.60 15.25 -14.20
C VAL A 169 13.58 14.63 -12.80
N ARG A 170 12.42 14.20 -12.32
CA ARG A 170 12.27 13.58 -10.98
C ARG A 170 12.44 12.06 -10.99
N LEU A 171 12.62 11.45 -12.16
CA LEU A 171 12.76 10.00 -12.27
C LEU A 171 14.08 9.50 -11.65
N ASP A 172 15.16 10.28 -11.82
CA ASP A 172 16.46 9.96 -11.21
C ASP A 172 16.41 10.05 -9.68
N ASP A 173 15.58 10.94 -9.14
CA ASP A 173 15.33 11.09 -7.69
C ASP A 173 14.29 10.09 -7.15
N HIS A 174 13.80 9.17 -7.98
CA HIS A 174 12.79 8.21 -7.54
C HIS A 174 13.41 7.16 -6.60
N PRO A 175 12.79 6.87 -5.44
CA PRO A 175 13.33 5.90 -4.47
C PRO A 175 13.62 4.53 -5.07
N GLU A 176 12.85 4.09 -6.07
CA GLU A 176 13.12 2.82 -6.75
C GLU A 176 14.44 2.81 -7.53
N MET A 177 14.78 3.92 -8.18
CA MET A 177 16.03 4.07 -8.92
C MET A 177 17.22 4.08 -7.96
N ALA A 178 17.08 4.81 -6.84
CA ALA A 178 18.07 4.82 -5.77
C ALA A 178 18.27 3.43 -5.15
N ALA A 179 17.18 2.71 -4.82
CA ALA A 179 17.26 1.34 -4.30
C ALA A 179 17.95 0.38 -5.27
N MET A 180 17.65 0.48 -6.56
CA MET A 180 18.28 -0.34 -7.61
C MET A 180 19.77 -0.04 -7.75
N SER A 181 20.18 1.23 -7.60
CA SER A 181 21.59 1.62 -7.62
C SER A 181 22.38 1.00 -6.46
N HIS A 182 21.80 0.99 -5.25
CA HIS A 182 22.41 0.37 -4.07
C HIS A 182 22.50 -1.15 -4.20
N ASP A 183 21.48 -1.80 -4.78
CA ASP A 183 21.48 -3.25 -5.05
C ASP A 183 22.60 -3.63 -6.05
N LEU A 184 22.80 -2.82 -7.10
CA LEU A 184 23.91 -3.01 -8.05
C LEU A 184 25.27 -2.82 -7.36
N GLN A 185 25.39 -1.86 -6.45
CA GLN A 185 26.60 -1.64 -5.68
C GLN A 185 26.91 -2.83 -4.76
N ALA A 186 25.91 -3.33 -4.03
CA ALA A 186 26.02 -4.51 -3.19
C ALA A 186 26.50 -5.73 -3.99
N ARG A 187 25.89 -5.99 -5.16
CA ARG A 187 26.29 -7.09 -6.05
C ARG A 187 27.73 -6.97 -6.53
N ARG A 188 28.17 -5.76 -6.92
CA ARG A 188 29.56 -5.51 -7.31
C ARG A 188 30.54 -5.79 -6.17
N LEU A 189 30.18 -5.40 -4.95
CA LEU A 189 30.99 -5.65 -3.76
C LEU A 189 31.02 -7.14 -3.39
N GLY A 190 29.92 -7.86 -3.57
CA GLY A 190 29.86 -9.32 -3.41
C GLY A 190 30.77 -10.06 -4.40
N ILE A 191 30.84 -9.60 -5.65
CA ILE A 191 31.81 -10.14 -6.63
C ILE A 191 33.25 -9.92 -6.12
N ARG A 192 33.58 -8.73 -5.60
CA ARG A 192 34.92 -8.41 -5.07
C ARG A 192 35.26 -9.21 -3.80
N GLU A 193 34.29 -9.42 -2.91
CA GLU A 193 34.39 -10.31 -1.76
C GLU A 193 34.74 -11.73 -2.21
N ALA A 194 34.01 -12.28 -3.19
CA ALA A 194 34.26 -13.62 -3.74
C ALA A 194 35.66 -13.76 -4.35
N TRP A 195 36.16 -12.74 -5.07
CA TRP A 195 37.54 -12.73 -5.56
C TRP A 195 38.57 -12.71 -4.43
N GLY A 196 38.28 -12.00 -3.32
CA GLY A 196 39.15 -11.98 -2.14
C GLY A 196 39.31 -13.35 -1.47
N HIS A 197 38.31 -14.22 -1.61
CA HIS A 197 38.36 -15.61 -1.11
C HIS A 197 39.18 -16.57 -2.01
N LEU A 198 39.51 -16.17 -3.24
CA LEU A 198 40.34 -16.96 -4.15
C LEU A 198 41.85 -16.76 -3.90
N TRP A 199 42.23 -15.79 -3.07
CA TRP A 199 43.61 -15.60 -2.67
C TRP A 199 43.96 -16.51 -1.48
N PRO A 200 45.17 -17.08 -1.45
CA PRO A 200 45.58 -18.00 -0.39
C PRO A 200 45.57 -17.28 0.97
N ASN A 201 44.94 -17.93 1.96
CA ASN A 201 44.92 -17.52 3.36
C ASN A 201 46.15 -18.04 4.11
#